data_AF-A0AAE7I1L3-F1
#
_entry.id   AF-A0AAE7I1L3-F1
#
_cell.length_a   1.000
_cell.length_b   1.000
_cell.length_c   1.000
_cell.angle_alpha   90.00
_cell.angle_beta   90.00
_cell.angle_gamma   90.00
#
_symmetry.space_group_name_H-M   'P 1'
#
loop_
_entity.id
_entity.type
_entity.pdbx_description
1 polymer ?
#
loop_
_entity_poly.entity_id
_entity_poly.type
_entity_poly.pdbx_seq_one_letter_code
_entity_poly.pdbx_strand_id
1 'polypeptide(L)'
;MSNRLNILKASLAKKETRFNEQLKHHFDTVAQANGQPLNDNRNGRSTLNKWDKQSDALRALQESIQRTKDAIEREETKIANVSLVSLPTYIQQAIEDGLITQWRKHPRFFFVVGVSGGRIVLDEKTGTIGHRYLSKVKKDEYPIFRDVFNNLNRQCRELNKVA
;
A
#
# COMPACT_ATOMS: atom_id res chain seq x y z
N MET A 1 7.61 8.90 0.80
CA MET A 1 6.55 7.95 1.22
C MET A 1 5.48 7.83 0.15
N SER A 2 4.87 6.66 -0.02
CA SER A 2 3.75 6.44 -0.95
C SER A 2 2.47 7.15 -0.48
N ASN A 3 1.74 7.85 -1.37
CA ASN A 3 0.46 8.48 -1.04
C ASN A 3 -0.52 7.50 -0.35
N ARG A 4 -0.56 6.25 -0.83
CA ARG A 4 -1.38 5.18 -0.24
C ARG A 4 -0.99 4.87 1.21
N LEU A 5 0.31 4.83 1.52
CA LEU A 5 0.81 4.55 2.87
C LEU A 5 0.40 5.67 3.84
N ASN A 6 0.48 6.93 3.40
CA ASN A 6 0.05 8.08 4.20
C ASN A 6 -1.45 8.02 4.54
N ILE A 7 -2.29 7.70 3.55
CA ILE A 7 -3.74 7.53 3.74
C ILE A 7 -4.04 6.41 4.75
N LEU A 8 -3.33 5.27 4.64
CA LEU A 8 -3.52 4.16 5.57
C LEU A 8 -3.11 4.52 7.01
N LYS A 9 -1.98 5.21 7.20
CA LYS A 9 -1.54 5.67 8.53
C LYS A 9 -2.51 6.68 9.14
N ALA A 10 -3.01 7.62 8.34
CA ALA A 10 -4.04 8.57 8.79
C ALA A 10 -5.36 7.87 9.16
N SER A 11 -5.77 6.86 8.39
CA SER A 11 -6.95 6.04 8.68
C SER A 11 -6.78 5.23 9.98
N LEU A 12 -5.60 4.65 10.19
CA LEU A 12 -5.27 3.93 11.42
C LEU A 12 -5.41 4.83 12.65
N ALA A 13 -4.79 6.02 12.60
CA ALA A 13 -4.86 6.99 13.70
C ALA A 13 -6.32 7.34 14.06
N LYS A 14 -7.16 7.62 13.06
CA LYS A 14 -8.59 7.91 13.30
C LYS A 14 -9.33 6.74 13.96
N LYS A 15 -9.05 5.50 13.54
CA LYS A 15 -9.67 4.31 14.13
C LYS A 15 -9.22 4.07 15.56
N GLU A 16 -7.94 4.26 15.86
CA GLU A 16 -7.38 4.14 17.21
C GLU A 16 -7.97 5.20 18.14
N THR A 17 -8.11 6.46 17.69
CA THR A 17 -8.81 7.51 18.45
C THR A 17 -10.24 7.10 18.77
N ARG A 18 -11.01 6.67 17.76
CA ARG A 18 -12.40 6.22 17.96
C ARG A 18 -12.49 5.02 18.91
N PHE A 19 -11.53 4.10 18.86
CA PHE A 19 -11.50 2.94 19.76
C PHE A 19 -11.29 3.39 21.20
N ASN A 20 -10.35 4.29 21.44
CA ASN A 20 -10.09 4.83 22.77
C ASN A 20 -11.31 5.59 23.33
N GLU A 21 -12.00 6.36 22.49
CA GLU A 21 -13.25 7.04 22.87
C GLU A 21 -14.36 6.04 23.26
N GLN A 22 -14.57 4.99 22.46
CA GLN A 22 -15.56 3.96 22.76
C GLN A 22 -15.20 3.14 24.00
N LEU A 23 -13.91 2.87 24.20
CA LEU A 23 -13.41 2.14 25.35
C LEU A 23 -13.64 2.95 26.63
N LYS A 24 -13.31 4.25 26.60
CA LYS A 24 -13.61 5.17 27.70
C LYS A 24 -15.11 5.20 28.00
N HIS A 25 -15.94 5.37 26.98
CA HIS A 25 -17.40 5.38 27.15
C HIS A 25 -17.95 4.06 27.74
N HIS A 26 -17.36 2.92 27.38
CA HIS A 26 -17.71 1.63 27.97
C HIS A 26 -17.39 1.61 29.47
N PHE A 27 -16.17 1.99 29.86
CA PHE A 27 -15.79 2.06 31.27
C PHE A 27 -16.63 3.08 32.06
N ASP A 28 -16.93 4.25 31.50
CA ASP A 28 -17.82 5.23 32.11
C ASP A 28 -19.22 4.63 32.34
N THR A 29 -19.73 3.84 31.37
CA THR A 29 -21.01 3.13 31.51
C THR A 29 -20.96 2.04 32.58
N VAL A 30 -19.83 1.35 32.74
CA VAL A 30 -19.63 0.32 33.77
C VAL A 30 -19.56 0.96 35.15
N ALA A 31 -18.81 2.06 35.30
CA ALA A 31 -18.68 2.78 36.56
C ALA A 31 -20.03 3.30 37.10
N GLN A 32 -20.93 3.72 36.21
CA GLN A 32 -22.29 4.16 36.57
C GLN A 32 -23.15 3.08 37.25
N ALA A 33 -22.82 1.79 37.13
CA ALA A 33 -23.58 0.72 37.77
C ALA A 33 -23.31 0.58 39.30
N ASN A 34 -22.46 1.44 39.88
CA ASN A 34 -22.28 1.66 41.32
C ASN A 34 -22.00 0.40 42.18
N GLY A 35 -21.45 -0.68 41.61
CA GLY A 35 -20.97 -1.84 42.38
C GLY A 35 -22.07 -2.72 43.02
N GLN A 36 -23.36 -2.45 42.82
CA GLN A 36 -24.41 -3.40 43.19
C GLN A 36 -24.37 -4.62 42.27
N PRO A 37 -24.59 -5.85 42.79
CA PRO A 37 -24.75 -7.03 41.95
C PRO A 37 -25.82 -6.77 40.90
N LEU A 38 -25.41 -6.75 39.63
CA LEU A 38 -26.28 -6.34 38.52
C LEU A 38 -27.52 -7.23 38.38
N ASN A 39 -27.45 -8.45 38.93
CA ASN A 39 -28.52 -9.43 39.01
C ASN A 39 -29.65 -9.04 39.99
N ASP A 40 -29.35 -8.24 41.02
CA ASP A 40 -30.34 -7.77 42.00
C ASP A 40 -31.06 -6.48 41.58
N ASN A 41 -30.66 -5.89 40.45
CA ASN A 41 -31.29 -4.67 39.93
C ASN A 41 -32.45 -5.01 38.99
N ARG A 42 -33.60 -4.36 39.20
CA ARG A 42 -34.81 -4.45 38.36
C ARG A 42 -34.54 -4.26 36.85
N ASN A 43 -33.47 -3.56 36.48
CA ASN A 43 -33.05 -3.33 35.09
C ASN A 43 -31.75 -4.06 34.66
N GLY A 44 -31.25 -5.02 35.44
CA GLY A 44 -29.95 -5.67 35.22
C GLY A 44 -29.71 -6.21 33.81
N ARG A 45 -30.71 -6.90 33.24
CA ARG A 45 -30.63 -7.45 31.87
C ARG A 45 -30.46 -6.37 30.81
N SER A 46 -31.09 -5.20 30.98
CA SER A 46 -30.94 -4.08 30.05
C SER A 46 -29.53 -3.51 30.08
N THR A 47 -28.92 -3.43 31.27
CA THR A 47 -27.53 -2.96 31.44
C THR A 47 -26.54 -3.94 30.83
N LEU A 48 -26.69 -5.25 31.06
CA LEU A 48 -25.86 -6.28 30.43
C LEU A 48 -25.93 -6.20 28.90
N ASN A 49 -27.14 -6.14 28.34
CA ASN A 49 -27.31 -6.01 26.89
C ASN A 49 -26.63 -4.75 26.31
N LYS A 50 -26.58 -3.64 27.08
CA LYS A 50 -25.88 -2.42 26.66
C LYS A 50 -24.37 -2.65 26.67
N TRP A 51 -23.83 -3.29 27.71
CA TRP A 51 -22.40 -3.60 27.81
C TRP A 51 -21.94 -4.60 26.75
N ASP A 52 -22.75 -5.61 26.45
CA ASP A 52 -22.48 -6.58 25.38
C ASP A 52 -22.41 -5.87 24.02
N LYS A 53 -23.39 -5.02 23.71
CA LYS A 53 -23.36 -4.22 22.46
C LYS A 53 -22.13 -3.32 22.37
N GLN A 54 -21.71 -2.71 23.47
CA GLN A 54 -20.50 -1.88 23.51
C GLN A 54 -19.24 -2.74 23.29
N SER A 55 -19.19 -3.92 23.92
CA SER A 55 -18.08 -4.87 23.77
C SER A 55 -17.97 -5.40 22.35
N ASP A 56 -19.09 -5.74 21.72
CA ASP A 56 -19.12 -6.20 20.33
C ASP A 56 -18.70 -5.09 19.36
N ALA A 57 -19.11 -3.84 19.61
CA ALA A 57 -18.64 -2.69 18.83
C ALA A 57 -17.12 -2.48 18.97
N LEU A 58 -16.57 -2.64 20.17
CA LEU A 58 -15.12 -2.58 20.42
C LEU A 58 -14.37 -3.69 19.69
N ARG A 59 -14.86 -4.95 19.74
CA ARG A 59 -14.28 -6.08 19.00
C ARG A 59 -14.26 -5.82 17.50
N ALA A 60 -15.38 -5.37 16.93
CA ALA A 60 -15.47 -5.06 15.51
C ALA A 60 -14.50 -3.93 15.11
N LEU A 61 -14.34 -2.92 15.96
CA LEU A 61 -13.40 -1.82 15.71
C LEU A 61 -11.94 -2.29 15.83
N GLN A 62 -11.63 -3.15 16.78
CA GLN A 62 -10.31 -3.79 16.92
C GLN A 62 -9.94 -4.61 15.68
N GLU A 63 -10.86 -5.42 15.14
CA GLU A 63 -10.65 -6.13 13.89
C GLU A 63 -10.38 -5.17 12.72
N SER A 64 -11.15 -4.08 12.63
CA SER A 64 -10.97 -3.06 11.60
C SER A 64 -9.62 -2.34 11.70
N ILE A 65 -9.13 -2.12 12.91
CA ILE A 65 -7.77 -1.62 13.18
C ILE A 65 -6.74 -2.62 12.67
N GLN A 66 -6.87 -3.90 13.05
CA GLN A 66 -5.91 -4.93 12.65
C GLN A 66 -5.82 -5.06 11.12
N ARG A 67 -6.95 -5.10 10.42
CA ARG A 67 -6.97 -5.12 8.93
C ARG A 67 -6.25 -3.92 8.32
N THR A 68 -6.26 -2.77 9.00
CA THR A 68 -5.54 -1.57 8.55
C THR A 68 -4.05 -1.68 8.81
N LYS A 69 -3.64 -2.22 9.96
CA LYS A 69 -2.23 -2.53 10.28
C LYS A 69 -1.64 -3.51 9.26
N ASP A 70 -2.34 -4.60 8.96
CA ASP A 70 -1.91 -5.57 7.94
C ASP A 70 -1.80 -4.93 6.55
N ALA A 71 -2.70 -3.99 6.22
CA ALA A 71 -2.64 -3.27 4.95
C ALA A 71 -1.44 -2.31 4.86
N ILE A 72 -1.06 -1.69 5.98
CA ILE A 72 0.16 -0.86 6.10
C ILE A 72 1.38 -1.73 5.90
N GLU A 73 1.49 -2.84 6.64
CA GLU A 73 2.61 -3.76 6.56
C GLU A 73 2.83 -4.25 5.12
N ARG A 74 1.77 -4.73 4.46
CA ARG A 74 1.85 -5.15 3.04
C ARG A 74 2.33 -4.04 2.11
N GLU A 75 1.98 -2.79 2.37
CA GLU A 75 2.41 -1.65 1.56
C GLU A 75 3.87 -1.29 1.84
N GLU A 76 4.31 -1.36 3.09
CA GLU A 76 5.71 -1.18 3.48
C GLU A 76 6.60 -2.28 2.91
N THR A 77 6.18 -3.55 2.95
CA THR A 77 6.90 -4.66 2.30
C THR A 77 7.06 -4.44 0.79
N LYS A 78 6.02 -3.95 0.10
CA LYS A 78 6.12 -3.62 -1.33
C LYS A 78 7.13 -2.51 -1.61
N ILE A 79 7.22 -1.51 -0.73
CA ILE A 79 8.21 -0.42 -0.86
C ILE A 79 9.61 -0.97 -0.59
N ALA A 80 9.78 -1.77 0.47
CA ALA A 80 11.05 -2.40 0.81
C ALA A 80 11.57 -3.30 -0.32
N ASN A 81 10.70 -4.13 -0.91
CA ASN A 81 11.03 -4.98 -2.05
C ASN A 81 11.53 -4.19 -3.25
N VAL A 82 10.97 -3.00 -3.49
CA VAL A 82 11.46 -2.10 -4.54
C VAL A 82 12.86 -1.59 -4.23
N SER A 83 13.11 -1.13 -3.00
CA SER A 83 14.42 -0.61 -2.60
C SER A 83 15.53 -1.67 -2.56
N LEU A 84 15.18 -2.94 -2.37
CA LEU A 84 16.16 -4.04 -2.35
C LEU A 84 16.69 -4.40 -3.75
N VAL A 85 16.00 -4.02 -4.83
CA VAL A 85 16.42 -4.35 -6.18
C VAL A 85 17.47 -3.34 -6.65
N SER A 86 18.69 -3.83 -6.87
CA SER A 86 19.74 -3.06 -7.52
C SER A 86 19.35 -2.79 -8.98
N LEU A 87 19.20 -1.51 -9.31
CA LEU A 87 18.88 -1.04 -10.65
C LEU A 87 20.09 -0.31 -11.24
N PRO A 88 20.39 -0.48 -12.54
CA PRO A 88 21.38 0.33 -13.23
C PRO A 88 21.05 1.83 -13.16
N THR A 89 22.08 2.68 -13.14
CA THR A 89 21.95 4.14 -12.98
C THR A 89 20.99 4.77 -13.99
N TYR A 90 21.01 4.31 -15.24
CA TYR A 90 20.13 4.85 -16.29
C TYR A 90 18.64 4.58 -16.03
N ILE A 91 18.29 3.45 -15.41
CA ILE A 91 16.90 3.16 -15.01
C ILE A 91 16.49 4.04 -13.83
N GLN A 92 17.39 4.23 -12.85
CA GLN A 92 17.12 5.10 -11.70
C GLN A 92 16.85 6.54 -12.16
N GLN A 93 17.69 7.05 -13.06
CA GLN A 93 17.53 8.38 -13.64
C GLN A 93 16.22 8.51 -14.43
N ALA A 94 15.85 7.50 -15.22
CA ALA A 94 14.57 7.52 -15.93
C ALA A 94 13.32 7.46 -15.02
N ILE A 95 13.45 6.90 -13.81
CA ILE A 95 12.41 6.96 -12.79
C ILE A 95 12.33 8.35 -12.18
N GLU A 96 13.48 8.97 -11.88
CA GLU A 96 13.58 10.32 -11.32
C GLU A 96 13.06 11.38 -12.30
N ASP A 97 13.42 11.27 -13.57
CA ASP A 97 12.95 12.10 -14.68
C ASP A 97 11.44 11.91 -14.97
N GLY A 98 10.80 10.92 -14.35
CA GLY A 98 9.38 10.62 -14.53
C GLY A 98 9.03 10.02 -15.89
N LEU A 99 10.01 9.48 -16.62
CA LEU A 99 9.79 8.80 -17.90
C LEU A 99 9.13 7.44 -17.71
N ILE A 100 9.53 6.74 -16.65
CA ILE A 100 9.02 5.42 -16.31
C ILE A 100 8.64 5.33 -14.84
N THR A 101 7.69 4.45 -14.53
CA THR A 101 7.30 4.11 -13.16
C THR A 101 7.56 2.65 -12.87
N GLN A 102 8.12 2.38 -11.69
CA GLN A 102 8.48 1.03 -11.28
C GLN A 102 7.29 0.26 -10.71
N TRP A 103 7.14 -1.00 -11.12
CA TRP A 103 6.07 -1.84 -10.59
C TRP A 103 6.43 -2.43 -9.22
N ARG A 104 5.73 -1.97 -8.17
CA ARG A 104 5.99 -2.46 -6.79
C ARG A 104 5.88 -3.97 -6.57
N LYS A 105 5.05 -4.68 -7.36
CA LYS A 105 4.91 -6.15 -7.24
C LYS A 105 6.06 -6.89 -7.93
N HIS A 106 6.59 -6.32 -9.00
CA HIS A 106 7.67 -6.90 -9.80
C HIS A 106 8.66 -5.78 -10.14
N PRO A 107 9.60 -5.45 -9.24
CA PRO A 107 10.40 -4.21 -9.32
C PRO A 107 11.30 -4.08 -10.56
N ARG A 108 11.54 -5.17 -11.30
CA ARG A 108 12.27 -5.15 -12.59
C ARG A 108 11.38 -4.85 -13.81
N PHE A 109 10.09 -4.61 -13.58
CA PHE A 109 9.14 -4.21 -14.60
C PHE A 109 8.79 -2.73 -14.44
N PHE A 110 8.74 -2.02 -15.56
CA PHE A 110 8.51 -0.59 -15.60
C PHE A 110 7.40 -0.26 -16.59
N PHE A 111 6.59 0.72 -16.22
CA PHE A 111 5.55 1.30 -17.08
C PHE A 111 6.03 2.62 -17.62
N VAL A 112 5.81 2.87 -18.91
CA VAL A 112 6.13 4.17 -19.53
C VAL A 112 5.02 5.15 -19.21
N VAL A 113 5.38 6.34 -18.73
CA VAL A 113 4.41 7.39 -18.43
C VAL A 113 3.78 7.88 -19.73
N GLY A 114 2.46 8.03 -19.76
CA GLY A 114 1.71 8.40 -20.96
C GLY A 114 1.34 7.23 -21.89
N VAL A 115 1.67 5.99 -21.50
CA VAL A 115 1.32 4.78 -22.26
C VAL A 115 0.44 3.87 -21.41
N SER A 116 -0.71 3.46 -21.95
CA SER A 116 -1.69 2.62 -21.26
C SER A 116 -1.31 1.14 -21.22
N GLY A 117 -0.50 0.70 -22.19
CA GLY A 117 -0.03 -0.67 -22.35
C GLY A 117 1.49 -0.77 -22.44
N GLY A 118 1.99 -1.99 -22.62
CA GLY A 118 3.42 -2.23 -22.73
C GLY A 118 4.15 -2.10 -21.39
N ARG A 119 5.26 -2.85 -21.27
CA ARG A 119 6.15 -2.80 -20.11
C ARG A 119 7.58 -2.92 -20.59
N ILE A 120 8.47 -2.19 -19.95
CA ILE A 120 9.91 -2.40 -20.08
C ILE A 120 10.31 -3.38 -18.97
N VAL A 121 11.18 -4.33 -19.30
CA VAL A 121 11.62 -5.39 -18.38
C VAL A 121 13.13 -5.41 -18.36
N LEU A 122 13.71 -5.33 -17.17
CA LEU A 122 15.14 -5.53 -16.95
C LEU A 122 15.38 -7.02 -16.65
N ASP A 123 16.14 -7.69 -17.51
CA ASP A 123 16.56 -9.06 -17.27
C ASP A 123 17.68 -9.09 -16.22
N GLU A 124 17.48 -9.93 -15.21
CA GLU A 124 18.40 -10.10 -14.09
C GLU A 124 19.71 -10.78 -14.50
N LYS A 125 19.64 -11.70 -15.46
CA LYS A 125 20.81 -12.53 -15.83
C LYS A 125 21.74 -11.80 -16.78
N THR A 126 21.16 -11.10 -17.74
CA THR A 126 21.91 -10.46 -18.82
C THR A 126 22.13 -8.97 -18.58
N GLY A 127 21.40 -8.37 -17.62
CA GLY A 127 21.39 -6.92 -17.41
C GLY A 127 20.80 -6.13 -18.59
N THR A 128 20.23 -6.82 -19.57
CA THR A 128 19.64 -6.20 -20.76
C THR A 128 18.19 -5.82 -20.52
N ILE A 129 17.71 -4.81 -21.26
CA ILE A 129 16.30 -4.43 -21.26
C ILE A 129 15.57 -5.06 -22.43
N GLY A 130 14.34 -5.49 -22.17
CA GLY A 130 13.39 -5.94 -23.18
C GLY A 130 12.04 -5.26 -22.98
N HIS A 131 11.08 -5.61 -23.83
CA HIS A 131 9.69 -5.15 -23.69
C HIS A 131 8.72 -6.33 -23.62
N ARG A 132 7.61 -6.16 -22.90
CA ARG A 132 6.48 -7.10 -22.89
C ARG A 132 5.17 -6.39 -23.16
N TYR A 133 4.21 -7.13 -23.70
CA TYR A 133 2.85 -6.64 -23.99
C TYR A 133 2.82 -5.41 -24.90
N LEU A 134 3.76 -5.30 -25.84
CA LEU A 134 3.80 -4.21 -26.83
C LEU A 134 2.51 -4.16 -27.67
N SER A 135 1.89 -5.31 -27.92
CA SER A 135 0.59 -5.42 -28.59
C SER A 135 -0.57 -4.76 -27.84
N LYS A 136 -0.40 -4.42 -26.56
CA LYS A 136 -1.39 -3.68 -25.76
C LYS A 136 -1.19 -2.17 -25.82
N VAL A 137 -0.10 -1.69 -26.42
CA VAL A 137 0.16 -0.27 -26.63
C VAL A 137 -0.71 0.20 -27.79
N LYS A 138 -1.45 1.30 -27.59
CA LYS A 138 -2.24 1.88 -28.66
C LYS A 138 -1.35 2.54 -29.70
N LYS A 139 -1.84 2.69 -30.93
CA LYS A 139 -1.04 3.18 -32.07
C LYS A 139 -0.57 4.63 -31.88
N ASP A 140 -1.39 5.46 -31.25
CA ASP A 140 -1.11 6.84 -30.86
C ASP A 140 -0.08 6.95 -29.73
N GLU A 141 -0.09 6.00 -28.79
CA GLU A 141 0.85 5.96 -27.66
C GLU A 141 2.20 5.29 -28.02
N TYR A 142 2.23 4.55 -29.14
CA TYR A 142 3.41 3.79 -29.57
C TYR A 142 4.68 4.63 -29.76
N PRO A 143 4.65 5.84 -30.36
CA PRO A 143 5.84 6.68 -30.47
C PRO A 143 6.48 6.99 -29.11
N ILE A 144 5.65 7.32 -28.10
CA ILE A 144 6.11 7.61 -26.73
C ILE A 144 6.83 6.37 -26.16
N PHE A 145 6.20 5.20 -26.26
CA PHE A 145 6.81 3.95 -25.80
C PHE A 145 8.13 3.66 -26.52
N ARG A 146 8.14 3.80 -27.85
CA ARG A 146 9.29 3.54 -28.71
C ARG A 146 10.47 4.43 -28.32
N ASP A 147 10.24 5.72 -28.15
CA ASP A 147 11.31 6.69 -27.91
C ASP A 147 11.95 6.47 -26.53
N VAL A 148 11.12 6.27 -25.50
CA VAL A 148 11.61 5.93 -24.14
C VAL A 148 12.38 4.61 -24.17
N PHE A 149 11.84 3.56 -24.78
CA PHE A 149 12.51 2.25 -24.85
C PHE A 149 13.84 2.33 -25.61
N ASN A 150 13.88 3.01 -26.76
CA ASN A 150 15.09 3.14 -27.56
C ASN A 150 16.17 3.96 -26.87
N ASN A 151 15.79 5.01 -26.14
CA ASN A 151 16.72 5.79 -25.31
C ASN A 151 17.36 4.89 -24.25
N LEU A 152 16.55 4.20 -23.45
CA LEU A 152 17.05 3.30 -22.41
C LEU A 152 17.90 2.16 -22.99
N ASN A 153 17.53 1.64 -24.17
CA ASN A 153 18.26 0.55 -24.81
C ASN A 153 19.64 1.01 -25.31
N ARG A 154 19.75 2.27 -25.77
CA ARG A 154 21.03 2.88 -26.12
C ARG A 154 21.93 2.98 -24.90
N GLN A 155 21.42 3.53 -23.79
CA GLN A 155 22.15 3.66 -22.53
C GLN A 155 22.57 2.28 -21.97
N CYS A 156 21.69 1.29 -22.02
CA CYS A 156 22.00 -0.09 -21.63
C CYS A 156 23.17 -0.68 -22.45
N ARG A 157 23.18 -0.46 -23.77
CA ARG A 157 24.27 -0.91 -24.65
C ARG A 157 25.58 -0.19 -24.39
N GLU A 158 25.53 1.10 -24.10
CA GLU A 158 26.72 1.88 -23.75
C GLU A 158 27.33 1.38 -22.44
N LEU A 159 26.50 1.12 -21.43
CA LEU A 159 26.94 0.62 -20.14
C LEU A 159 27.55 -0.80 -20.25
N ASN A 160 26.95 -1.67 -21.07
CA ASN A 160 27.46 -3.02 -21.31
C ASN A 160 28.71 -3.08 -22.23
N LYS A 161 29.07 -1.98 -22.92
CA LYS A 161 30.32 -1.90 -23.70
C LYS A 161 31.52 -1.47 -22.85
N VAL A 162 31.26 -0.83 -21.72
CA VAL A 162 32.28 -0.27 -20.81
C VAL A 162 32.63 -1.26 -19.68
N ALA A 163 31.78 -2.27 -19.44
CA ALA A 163 32.01 -3.37 -18.52
C ALA A 163 32.72 -4.55 -19.20
#